data_AF-A0A8E2E6J1-F1
#
_entry.id   AF-A0A8E2E6J1-F1
#
_cell.length_a   1.000
_cell.length_b   1.000
_cell.length_c   1.000
_cell.angle_alpha   90.00
_cell.angle_beta   90.00
_cell.angle_gamma   90.00
#
_symmetry.space_group_name_H-M   'P 1'
#
loop_
_entity.id
_entity.type
_entity.pdbx_description
1 polymer ?
#
loop_
_entity_poly.entity_id
_entity_poly.type
_entity_poly.pdbx_seq_one_letter_code
_entity_poly.pdbx_strand_id
1 'polypeptide(L)'
;MPKASITTTPELEAYLTQNAKIPFSRVVSLSGGTANFTWRLYSPSGESSIIKHAESYVKDITTMPFSTDRMDFEKKAMDALPMLIPQDDLLRIPKIHFYDPNNHVLQLTDGGPRTLKEAYTDHLLNIPVLGRRIGIWLARLHASTRSVDLKASFDNQTAKSIYRYAYASSPAVFSVYGHDAAVGSRINETYGSQLRTDSVCICHGDFWPGNLIVQSAVSYGWSNFNTTVVDWEMVRDGCGATDVAQFAAEAWLLDRFRGGRGLFGAFLKGYAEGARENGEVIGDGFLERVAAHFGTHVAFWPTVVEWGTKEETKELVSFGYDLLVKVLEMDLPFMKNIFSGLETS
;
A
#
# COMPACT_ATOMS: atom_id res chain seq x y z
N MET A 1 -28.67 -10.02 15.65
CA MET A 1 -28.86 -10.91 14.47
C MET A 1 -27.53 -11.62 14.23
N PRO A 2 -27.51 -12.86 13.73
CA PRO A 2 -26.25 -13.48 13.30
C PRO A 2 -25.57 -12.60 12.24
N LYS A 3 -24.24 -12.53 12.27
CA LYS A 3 -23.43 -11.82 11.28
C LYS A 3 -23.77 -12.37 9.89
N ALA A 4 -24.12 -11.49 8.95
CA ALA A 4 -24.39 -11.89 7.57
C ALA A 4 -23.07 -12.34 6.92
N SER A 5 -23.09 -13.51 6.29
CA SER A 5 -22.01 -13.88 5.38
C SER A 5 -22.34 -13.35 3.99
N ILE A 6 -21.47 -12.48 3.47
CA ILE A 6 -21.70 -11.75 2.22
C ILE A 6 -20.51 -12.01 1.30
N THR A 7 -20.59 -13.09 0.54
CA THR A 7 -19.47 -13.57 -0.29
C THR A 7 -19.78 -13.49 -1.79
N THR A 8 -21.06 -13.31 -2.14
CA THR A 8 -21.55 -13.26 -3.51
C THR A 8 -22.37 -12.00 -3.79
N THR A 9 -22.50 -11.63 -5.07
CA THR A 9 -23.32 -10.48 -5.48
C THR A 9 -24.79 -10.61 -5.05
N PRO A 10 -25.48 -11.77 -5.20
CA PRO A 10 -26.86 -11.90 -4.73
C PRO A 10 -27.02 -11.75 -3.20
N GLU A 11 -26.05 -12.24 -2.42
CA GLU A 11 -26.05 -12.04 -0.96
C GLU A 11 -25.89 -10.56 -0.61
N LEU A 12 -25.01 -9.85 -1.31
CA LEU A 12 -24.87 -8.41 -1.12
C LEU A 12 -26.15 -7.66 -1.50
N GLU A 13 -26.77 -7.97 -2.64
CA GLU A 13 -28.03 -7.35 -3.06
C GLU A 13 -29.16 -7.57 -2.05
N ALA A 14 -29.23 -8.77 -1.47
CA ALA A 14 -30.15 -9.08 -0.38
C ALA A 14 -29.86 -8.23 0.85
N TYR A 15 -28.60 -8.15 1.28
CA TYR A 15 -28.19 -7.31 2.41
C TYR A 15 -28.50 -5.82 2.19
N LEU A 16 -28.19 -5.28 1.01
CA LEU A 16 -28.45 -3.88 0.67
C LEU A 16 -29.95 -3.55 0.71
N THR A 17 -30.80 -4.47 0.25
CA THR A 17 -32.26 -4.29 0.21
C THR A 17 -32.92 -4.51 1.57
N GLN A 18 -32.50 -5.55 2.29
CA GLN A 18 -33.18 -6.01 3.50
C GLN A 18 -32.65 -5.35 4.76
N ASN A 19 -31.33 -5.13 4.84
CA ASN A 19 -30.64 -4.66 6.04
C ASN A 19 -30.24 -3.19 5.91
N ALA A 20 -29.35 -2.86 4.96
CA ALA A 20 -28.77 -1.52 4.88
C ALA A 20 -29.72 -0.47 4.29
N LYS A 21 -30.75 -0.90 3.55
CA LYS A 21 -31.70 -0.03 2.82
C LYS A 21 -31.01 0.96 1.87
N ILE A 22 -29.90 0.54 1.26
CA ILE A 22 -29.15 1.36 0.30
C ILE A 22 -29.71 1.09 -1.09
N PRO A 23 -30.24 2.11 -1.81
CA PRO A 23 -30.79 1.92 -3.14
C PRO A 23 -29.69 1.70 -4.17
N PHE A 24 -29.95 0.79 -5.13
CA PHE A 24 -29.02 0.51 -6.22
C PHE A 24 -29.77 0.14 -7.51
N SER A 25 -29.12 0.40 -8.64
CA SER A 25 -29.57 -0.03 -9.97
C SER A 25 -28.75 -1.21 -10.50
N ARG A 26 -27.48 -1.32 -10.09
CA ARG A 26 -26.57 -2.38 -10.52
C ARG A 26 -25.46 -2.60 -9.50
N VAL A 27 -25.09 -3.85 -9.28
CA VAL A 27 -23.91 -4.26 -8.51
C VAL A 27 -22.93 -4.99 -9.44
N VAL A 28 -21.65 -4.65 -9.37
CA VAL A 28 -20.58 -5.30 -10.15
C VAL A 28 -19.49 -5.75 -9.20
N SER A 29 -19.20 -7.04 -9.13
CA SER A 29 -18.04 -7.54 -8.38
C SER A 29 -16.77 -6.97 -8.98
N LEU A 30 -15.87 -6.49 -8.12
CA LEU A 30 -14.55 -6.06 -8.54
C LEU A 30 -13.56 -7.20 -8.36
N SER A 31 -12.78 -7.47 -9.40
CA SER A 31 -11.61 -8.34 -9.33
C SER A 31 -10.44 -7.56 -8.73
N GLY A 32 -9.66 -8.20 -7.86
CA GLY A 32 -8.55 -7.56 -7.14
C GLY A 32 -8.71 -7.62 -5.63
N GLY A 33 -7.60 -7.43 -4.91
CA GLY A 33 -7.49 -7.58 -3.45
C GLY A 33 -7.70 -9.03 -2.99
N THR A 34 -6.87 -9.51 -2.07
CA THR A 34 -6.88 -10.92 -1.64
C THR A 34 -7.72 -11.16 -0.38
N ALA A 35 -7.89 -10.14 0.45
CA ALA A 35 -8.46 -10.27 1.78
C ALA A 35 -9.99 -10.08 1.84
N ASN A 36 -10.54 -9.17 1.03
CA ASN A 36 -11.93 -8.73 1.15
C ASN A 36 -12.73 -8.94 -0.13
N PHE A 37 -14.04 -9.00 0.05
CA PHE A 37 -15.00 -8.96 -1.03
C PHE A 37 -15.34 -7.50 -1.34
N THR A 38 -15.24 -7.13 -2.61
CA THR A 38 -15.39 -5.74 -3.05
C THR A 38 -16.29 -5.67 -4.28
N TRP A 39 -17.23 -4.73 -4.25
CA TRP A 39 -18.16 -4.49 -5.36
C TRP A 39 -18.23 -3.01 -5.69
N ARG A 40 -18.45 -2.69 -6.96
CA ARG A 40 -18.89 -1.38 -7.40
C ARG A 40 -20.41 -1.35 -7.46
N LEU A 41 -20.98 -0.42 -6.71
CA LEU A 41 -22.41 -0.16 -6.63
C LEU A 41 -22.76 1.04 -7.50
N TYR A 42 -23.76 0.91 -8.36
CA TYR A 42 -24.35 2.04 -9.09
C TYR A 42 -25.70 2.37 -8.47
N SER A 43 -25.89 3.63 -8.12
CA SER A 43 -27.16 4.16 -7.63
C SER A 43 -28.18 4.31 -8.78
N PRO A 44 -29.47 4.52 -8.48
CA PRO A 44 -30.47 4.87 -9.49
C PRO A 44 -30.18 6.17 -10.26
N SER A 45 -29.46 7.11 -9.64
CA SER A 45 -29.01 8.36 -10.29
C SER A 45 -27.79 8.17 -11.21
N GLY A 46 -27.19 6.97 -11.23
CA GLY A 46 -26.03 6.64 -12.05
C GLY A 46 -24.68 6.89 -11.39
N GLU A 47 -24.64 7.48 -10.20
CA GLU A 47 -23.42 7.66 -9.41
C GLU A 47 -22.90 6.31 -8.89
N SER A 48 -21.57 6.15 -8.85
CA SER A 48 -20.93 4.93 -8.36
C SER A 48 -20.30 5.09 -6.96
N SER A 49 -20.32 4.00 -6.20
CA SER A 49 -19.64 3.86 -4.91
C SER A 49 -19.05 2.45 -4.80
N ILE A 50 -18.18 2.23 -3.82
CA ILE A 50 -17.56 0.92 -3.56
C ILE A 50 -18.16 0.33 -2.30
N ILE A 51 -18.59 -0.92 -2.35
CA ILE A 51 -18.90 -1.72 -1.16
C ILE A 51 -17.72 -2.63 -0.88
N LYS A 52 -17.27 -2.66 0.37
CA LYS A 52 -16.23 -3.56 0.87
C LYS A 52 -16.76 -4.33 2.06
N HIS A 53 -16.53 -5.64 2.09
CA HIS A 53 -16.93 -6.53 3.17
C HIS A 53 -15.81 -7.48 3.57
N ALA A 54 -15.66 -7.65 4.88
CA ALA A 54 -14.68 -8.54 5.48
C ALA A 54 -15.34 -9.75 6.16
N GLU A 55 -14.93 -10.94 5.72
CA GLU A 55 -15.14 -12.19 6.46
C GLU A 55 -14.00 -12.44 7.45
N SER A 56 -14.20 -13.35 8.41
CA SER A 56 -13.19 -13.73 9.41
C SER A 56 -12.02 -14.55 8.85
N TYR A 57 -11.85 -14.53 7.53
CA TYR A 57 -10.81 -15.19 6.76
C TYR A 57 -10.39 -14.33 5.56
N VAL A 58 -9.27 -14.68 4.93
CA VAL A 58 -8.81 -14.10 3.66
C VAL A 58 -9.70 -14.62 2.53
N LYS A 59 -10.35 -13.75 1.75
CA LYS A 59 -11.23 -14.15 0.63
C LYS A 59 -10.63 -15.25 -0.26
N ASP A 60 -9.38 -15.07 -0.67
CA ASP A 60 -8.71 -15.98 -1.61
C ASP A 60 -8.18 -17.26 -0.92
N ILE A 61 -8.08 -17.27 0.41
CA ILE A 61 -7.59 -18.39 1.21
C ILE A 61 -8.51 -18.55 2.42
N THR A 62 -9.70 -19.14 2.20
CA THR A 62 -10.76 -19.22 3.22
C THR A 62 -10.39 -20.01 4.47
N THR A 63 -9.32 -20.83 4.40
CA THR A 63 -8.75 -21.55 5.55
C THR A 63 -7.81 -20.71 6.41
N MET A 64 -7.42 -19.52 5.95
CA MET A 64 -6.54 -18.60 6.67
C MET A 64 -7.38 -17.58 7.43
N PRO A 65 -7.44 -17.65 8.78
CA PRO A 65 -8.17 -16.68 9.58
C PRO A 65 -7.61 -15.28 9.41
N PHE A 66 -8.49 -14.29 9.34
CA PHE A 66 -8.11 -12.88 9.30
C PHE A 66 -9.17 -12.06 10.03
N SER A 67 -8.74 -11.29 11.02
CA SER A 67 -9.62 -10.50 11.87
C SER A 67 -10.39 -9.45 11.07
N THR A 68 -11.68 -9.27 11.37
CA THR A 68 -12.54 -8.29 10.69
C THR A 68 -12.43 -6.88 11.24
N ASP A 69 -11.69 -6.69 12.33
CA ASP A 69 -11.29 -5.38 12.86
C ASP A 69 -10.52 -4.53 11.82
N ARG A 70 -9.98 -5.16 10.77
CA ARG A 70 -9.38 -4.48 9.63
C ARG A 70 -10.33 -3.49 8.93
N MET A 71 -11.65 -3.73 8.98
CA MET A 71 -12.65 -2.74 8.52
C MET A 71 -12.82 -1.57 9.49
N ASP A 72 -12.70 -1.81 10.80
CA ASP A 72 -12.72 -0.72 11.81
C ASP A 72 -11.49 0.18 11.67
N PHE A 73 -10.32 -0.41 11.42
CA PHE A 73 -9.09 0.33 11.15
C PHE A 73 -9.17 1.14 9.85
N GLU A 74 -9.67 0.56 8.76
CA GLU A 74 -9.88 1.27 7.50
C GLU A 74 -10.86 2.45 7.68
N LYS A 75 -11.99 2.21 8.36
CA LYS A 75 -12.96 3.26 8.70
C LYS A 75 -12.28 4.38 9.49
N LYS A 76 -11.51 4.02 10.51
CA LYS A 76 -10.82 4.97 11.38
C LYS A 76 -9.82 5.84 10.61
N ALA A 77 -9.07 5.25 9.67
CA ALA A 77 -8.17 6.01 8.81
C ALA A 77 -8.92 7.07 8.00
N MET A 78 -10.04 6.70 7.40
CA MET A 78 -10.85 7.60 6.57
C MET A 78 -11.55 8.71 7.38
N ASP A 79 -11.81 8.51 8.67
CA ASP A 79 -12.34 9.57 9.53
C ASP A 79 -11.25 10.52 10.04
N ALA A 80 -10.11 9.99 10.47
CA ALA A 80 -9.10 10.76 11.18
C ALA A 80 -8.12 11.47 10.24
N LEU A 81 -7.64 10.77 9.21
CA LEU A 81 -6.50 11.24 8.41
C LEU A 81 -6.83 12.42 7.49
N PRO A 82 -8.02 12.53 6.85
CA PRO A 82 -8.32 13.70 6.01
C PRO A 82 -8.23 15.03 6.77
N MET A 83 -8.52 15.04 8.07
CA MET A 83 -8.42 16.26 8.88
C MET A 83 -6.98 16.68 9.20
N LEU A 84 -6.01 15.78 9.01
CA LEU A 84 -4.60 15.98 9.36
C LEU A 84 -3.73 16.23 8.13
N ILE A 85 -4.13 15.72 6.95
CA ILE A 85 -3.38 15.87 5.71
C ILE A 85 -3.94 17.07 4.93
N PRO A 86 -3.08 17.94 4.36
CA PRO A 86 -3.53 19.05 3.50
C PRO A 86 -4.50 18.59 2.40
N GLN A 87 -5.68 19.22 2.35
CA GLN A 87 -6.80 18.87 1.46
C GLN A 87 -6.67 19.44 0.04
N ASP A 88 -5.67 20.29 -0.20
CA ASP A 88 -5.38 20.93 -1.48
C ASP A 88 -4.65 20.00 -2.47
N ASP A 89 -4.32 18.78 -2.04
CA ASP A 89 -3.68 17.78 -2.89
C ASP A 89 -4.69 17.06 -3.82
N LEU A 90 -4.20 16.63 -4.99
CA LEU A 90 -4.98 15.81 -5.92
C LEU A 90 -5.02 14.33 -5.50
N LEU A 91 -4.24 13.97 -4.48
CA LEU A 91 -4.32 12.70 -3.78
C LEU A 91 -5.34 12.76 -2.65
N ARG A 92 -6.37 11.92 -2.75
CA ARG A 92 -7.51 11.90 -1.85
C ARG A 92 -7.61 10.58 -1.11
N ILE A 93 -8.23 10.63 0.06
CA ILE A 93 -8.70 9.44 0.78
C ILE A 93 -10.21 9.29 0.49
N PRO A 94 -10.74 8.07 0.26
CA PRO A 94 -12.16 7.85 0.08
C PRO A 94 -12.98 8.41 1.25
N LYS A 95 -14.17 8.95 0.93
CA LYS A 95 -15.15 9.28 1.96
C LYS A 95 -15.99 8.05 2.26
N ILE A 96 -16.33 7.88 3.54
CA ILE A 96 -17.30 6.87 3.98
C ILE A 96 -18.71 7.42 3.75
N HIS A 97 -19.53 6.65 3.05
CA HIS A 97 -20.96 6.90 2.88
C HIS A 97 -21.80 6.11 3.88
N PHE A 98 -21.36 4.92 4.25
CA PHE A 98 -22.04 4.03 5.18
C PHE A 98 -21.04 3.08 5.84
N TYR A 99 -21.27 2.76 7.11
CA TYR A 99 -20.55 1.70 7.81
C TYR A 99 -21.51 0.91 8.71
N ASP A 100 -21.56 -0.40 8.52
CA ASP A 100 -22.21 -1.33 9.45
C ASP A 100 -21.13 -2.11 10.23
N PRO A 101 -20.86 -1.75 11.49
CA PRO A 101 -19.85 -2.44 12.30
C PRO A 101 -20.24 -3.87 12.67
N ASN A 102 -21.54 -4.21 12.67
CA ASN A 102 -21.97 -5.56 13.06
C ASN A 102 -21.76 -6.58 11.93
N ASN A 103 -21.89 -6.13 10.68
CA ASN A 103 -21.68 -6.96 9.50
C ASN A 103 -20.36 -6.65 8.78
N HIS A 104 -19.58 -5.68 9.28
CA HIS A 104 -18.32 -5.21 8.67
C HIS A 104 -18.48 -4.89 7.18
N VAL A 105 -19.48 -4.05 6.88
CA VAL A 105 -19.76 -3.57 5.51
C VAL A 105 -19.49 -2.08 5.44
N LEU A 106 -18.58 -1.68 4.56
CA LEU A 106 -18.23 -0.30 4.27
C LEU A 106 -18.75 0.10 2.89
N GLN A 107 -19.37 1.28 2.78
CA GLN A 107 -19.62 1.96 1.52
C GLN A 107 -18.72 3.18 1.41
N LEU A 108 -17.94 3.27 0.34
CA LEU A 108 -16.90 4.25 0.11
C LEU A 108 -17.12 4.99 -1.21
N THR A 109 -16.58 6.20 -1.32
CA THR A 109 -16.48 6.90 -2.61
C THR A 109 -15.70 6.08 -3.62
N ASP A 110 -16.19 6.01 -4.87
CA ASP A 110 -15.48 5.37 -5.97
C ASP A 110 -14.32 6.24 -6.47
N GLY A 111 -13.10 5.72 -6.37
CA GLY A 111 -11.89 6.41 -6.81
C GLY A 111 -11.69 6.40 -8.33
N GLY A 112 -12.45 5.58 -9.06
CA GLY A 112 -12.32 5.42 -10.51
C GLY A 112 -12.02 3.99 -10.98
N PRO A 113 -11.85 3.79 -12.30
CA PRO A 113 -11.93 2.47 -12.91
C PRO A 113 -10.63 1.66 -12.90
N ARG A 114 -9.46 2.29 -12.69
CA ARG A 114 -8.14 1.66 -12.81
C ARG A 114 -7.22 2.05 -11.68
N THR A 115 -6.47 1.09 -11.19
CA THR A 115 -5.30 1.30 -10.32
C THR A 115 -4.15 1.93 -11.13
N LEU A 116 -3.18 2.55 -10.45
CA LEU A 116 -1.97 3.06 -11.07
C LEU A 116 -1.16 1.91 -11.69
N LYS A 117 -1.15 0.73 -11.07
CA LYS A 117 -0.51 -0.47 -11.63
C LYS A 117 -1.09 -0.85 -13.00
N GLU A 118 -2.42 -0.85 -13.13
CA GLU A 118 -3.11 -1.16 -14.40
C GLU A 118 -2.95 -0.06 -15.43
N ALA A 119 -2.98 1.21 -15.01
CA ALA A 119 -2.89 2.35 -15.90
C ALA A 119 -1.43 2.72 -16.23
N TYR A 120 -0.44 2.01 -15.69
CA TYR A 120 0.97 2.39 -15.79
C TYR A 120 1.47 2.54 -17.22
N THR A 121 0.99 1.70 -18.15
CA THR A 121 1.37 1.74 -19.57
C THR A 121 0.60 2.78 -20.39
N ASP A 122 -0.36 3.48 -19.78
CA ASP A 122 -1.16 4.51 -20.45
C ASP A 122 -0.33 5.78 -20.67
N HIS A 123 0.02 6.05 -21.93
CA HIS A 123 0.85 7.19 -22.31
C HIS A 123 0.24 8.56 -21.99
N LEU A 124 -1.07 8.63 -21.71
CA LEU A 124 -1.71 9.86 -21.25
C LEU A 124 -1.29 10.22 -19.82
N LEU A 125 -0.89 9.24 -19.00
CA LEU A 125 -0.39 9.52 -17.66
C LEU A 125 1.03 10.10 -17.72
N ASN A 126 1.24 11.24 -17.06
CA ASN A 126 2.58 11.74 -16.78
C ASN A 126 3.13 11.06 -15.51
N ILE A 127 3.76 9.91 -15.69
CA ILE A 127 4.26 9.06 -14.59
C ILE A 127 5.27 9.78 -13.69
N PRO A 128 6.27 10.54 -14.19
CA PRO A 128 7.16 11.28 -13.31
C PRO A 128 6.44 12.33 -12.45
N VAL A 129 5.50 13.09 -13.02
CA VAL A 129 4.72 14.08 -12.24
C VAL A 129 3.87 13.37 -11.18
N LEU A 130 3.23 12.26 -11.55
CA LEU A 130 2.41 11.49 -10.62
C LEU A 130 3.24 10.88 -9.49
N GLY A 131 4.38 10.25 -9.81
CA GLY A 131 5.32 9.70 -8.84
C GLY A 131 5.79 10.74 -7.83
N ARG A 132 6.23 11.90 -8.31
CA ARG A 132 6.63 13.02 -7.44
C ARG A 132 5.51 13.46 -6.50
N ARG A 133 4.28 13.62 -7.01
CA ARG A 133 3.11 14.00 -6.20
C ARG A 133 2.79 12.95 -5.12
N ILE A 134 2.84 11.66 -5.48
CA ILE A 134 2.62 10.56 -4.54
C ILE A 134 3.67 10.59 -3.41
N GLY A 135 4.94 10.79 -3.75
CA GLY A 135 6.01 10.89 -2.76
C GLY A 135 5.80 12.04 -1.78
N ILE A 136 5.49 13.24 -2.29
CA ILE A 136 5.22 14.42 -1.47
C ILE A 136 4.05 14.17 -0.51
N TRP A 137 2.95 13.62 -1.03
CA TRP A 137 1.77 13.32 -0.24
C TRP A 137 2.06 12.31 0.87
N LEU A 138 2.82 11.25 0.58
CA LEU A 138 3.18 10.25 1.60
C LEU A 138 4.06 10.86 2.70
N ALA A 139 5.01 11.74 2.35
CA ALA A 139 5.80 12.45 3.35
C ALA A 139 4.92 13.34 4.25
N ARG A 140 3.92 14.01 3.68
CA ARG A 140 2.94 14.80 4.45
C ARG A 140 2.10 13.94 5.38
N LEU A 141 1.65 12.77 4.93
CA LEU A 141 0.96 11.79 5.79
C LEU A 141 1.85 11.43 7.00
N HIS A 142 3.11 11.05 6.77
CA HIS A 142 4.02 10.65 7.83
C HIS A 142 4.35 11.81 8.80
N ALA A 143 4.56 13.02 8.29
CA ALA A 143 4.84 14.20 9.09
C ALA A 143 3.64 14.60 9.97
N SER A 144 2.42 14.55 9.41
CA SER A 144 1.21 15.04 10.06
C SER A 144 0.63 14.09 11.13
N THR A 145 1.20 12.88 11.27
CA THR A 145 0.61 11.80 12.07
C THR A 145 1.51 11.31 13.20
N ARG A 146 2.39 12.17 13.72
CA ARG A 146 3.40 11.82 14.75
C ARG A 146 2.93 11.91 16.19
N SER A 147 1.72 12.44 16.42
CA SER A 147 1.12 12.54 17.76
C SER A 147 1.08 11.18 18.47
N VAL A 148 1.47 11.14 19.74
CA VAL A 148 1.51 9.91 20.56
C VAL A 148 0.12 9.27 20.64
N ASP A 149 -0.90 10.07 20.97
CA ASP A 149 -2.27 9.57 21.14
C ASP A 149 -2.84 9.04 19.82
N LEU A 150 -2.55 9.73 18.71
CA LEU A 150 -2.97 9.29 17.39
C LEU A 150 -2.37 7.93 17.06
N LYS A 151 -1.05 7.78 17.20
CA LYS A 151 -0.33 6.53 16.92
C LYS A 151 -0.79 5.37 17.75
N ALA A 152 -0.92 5.56 19.07
CA ALA A 152 -1.43 4.52 19.97
C ALA A 152 -2.82 4.03 19.55
N SER A 153 -3.62 4.92 18.96
CA SER A 153 -4.95 4.58 18.48
C SER A 153 -4.94 3.72 17.20
N PHE A 154 -3.84 3.67 16.45
CA PHE A 154 -3.66 2.86 15.24
C PHE A 154 -2.74 1.65 15.47
N ASP A 155 -2.69 1.11 16.69
CA ASP A 155 -1.89 -0.09 16.99
C ASP A 155 -2.52 -1.38 16.42
N ASN A 156 -2.47 -1.52 15.09
CA ASN A 156 -2.99 -2.68 14.36
C ASN A 156 -1.96 -3.82 14.38
N GLN A 157 -2.00 -4.62 15.45
CA GLN A 157 -1.09 -5.75 15.67
C GLN A 157 -1.19 -6.82 14.56
N THR A 158 -2.38 -6.99 13.98
CA THR A 158 -2.58 -7.91 12.85
C THR A 158 -1.82 -7.42 11.62
N ALA A 159 -1.93 -6.14 11.28
CA ALA A 159 -1.19 -5.56 10.15
C ALA A 159 0.32 -5.60 10.36
N LYS A 160 0.80 -5.30 11.57
CA LYS A 160 2.23 -5.46 11.94
C LYS A 160 2.70 -6.90 11.76
N SER A 161 1.89 -7.88 12.14
CA SER A 161 2.21 -9.30 12.04
C SER A 161 2.26 -9.78 10.59
N ILE A 162 1.27 -9.42 9.78
CA ILE A 162 1.19 -9.80 8.36
C ILE A 162 2.37 -9.21 7.58
N TYR A 163 2.72 -7.94 7.79
CA TYR A 163 3.82 -7.31 7.06
C TYR A 163 5.17 -8.04 7.28
N ARG A 164 5.36 -8.67 8.45
CA ARG A 164 6.56 -9.44 8.77
C ARG A 164 6.67 -10.76 8.01
N TYR A 165 5.63 -11.20 7.30
CA TYR A 165 5.62 -12.50 6.61
C TYR A 165 6.77 -12.62 5.58
N ALA A 166 7.03 -11.57 4.80
CA ALA A 166 8.13 -11.54 3.84
C ALA A 166 9.51 -11.66 4.51
N TYR A 167 9.69 -11.00 5.66
CA TYR A 167 10.90 -11.10 6.47
C TYR A 167 11.10 -12.52 7.02
N ALA A 168 10.05 -13.09 7.62
CA ALA A 168 10.10 -14.44 8.18
C ALA A 168 10.39 -15.50 7.11
N SER A 169 9.96 -15.26 5.87
CA SER A 169 10.15 -16.18 4.75
C SER A 169 11.49 -15.99 4.03
N SER A 170 12.19 -14.87 4.24
CA SER A 170 13.44 -14.54 3.53
C SER A 170 14.53 -15.63 3.62
N PRO A 171 14.79 -16.28 4.79
CA PRO A 171 15.79 -17.35 4.86
C PRO A 171 15.47 -18.52 3.92
N ALA A 172 14.20 -18.92 3.86
CA ALA A 172 13.74 -20.03 3.01
C ALA A 172 13.84 -19.65 1.53
N VAL A 173 13.44 -18.43 1.16
CA VAL A 173 13.59 -17.93 -0.21
C VAL A 173 15.06 -17.92 -0.62
N PHE A 174 15.97 -17.37 0.18
CA PHE A 174 17.39 -17.37 -0.18
C PHE A 174 17.95 -18.78 -0.33
N SER A 175 17.62 -19.70 0.58
CA SER A 175 18.04 -21.09 0.44
C SER A 175 17.55 -21.74 -0.86
N VAL A 176 16.28 -21.53 -1.25
CA VAL A 176 15.70 -22.10 -2.47
C VAL A 176 16.39 -21.57 -3.73
N TYR A 177 16.80 -20.31 -3.72
CA TYR A 177 17.43 -19.65 -4.87
C TYR A 177 18.97 -19.72 -4.86
N GLY A 178 19.56 -20.46 -3.92
CA GLY A 178 21.00 -20.74 -3.87
C GLY A 178 21.86 -19.69 -3.18
N HIS A 179 21.25 -18.86 -2.34
CA HIS A 179 21.89 -17.80 -1.54
C HIS A 179 21.99 -18.18 -0.07
N ASP A 180 22.83 -17.47 0.71
CA ASP A 180 23.00 -17.73 2.13
C ASP A 180 21.75 -17.33 2.95
N ALA A 181 21.07 -18.33 3.51
CA ALA A 181 19.90 -18.14 4.36
C ALA A 181 20.19 -17.34 5.65
N ALA A 182 21.45 -17.26 6.09
CA ALA A 182 21.84 -16.48 7.25
C ALA A 182 21.63 -14.97 7.03
N VAL A 183 21.77 -14.48 5.79
CA VAL A 183 21.48 -13.08 5.44
C VAL A 183 20.00 -12.76 5.72
N GLY A 184 19.09 -13.59 5.22
CA GLY A 184 17.65 -13.44 5.47
C GLY A 184 17.31 -13.50 6.96
N SER A 185 17.99 -14.37 7.71
CA SER A 185 17.77 -14.52 9.16
C SER A 185 18.20 -13.26 9.91
N ARG A 186 19.38 -12.73 9.60
CA ARG A 186 19.92 -11.49 10.20
C ARG A 186 19.08 -10.26 9.85
N ILE A 187 18.58 -10.17 8.62
CA ILE A 187 17.69 -9.08 8.19
C ILE A 187 16.35 -9.13 8.93
N ASN A 188 15.76 -10.32 9.08
CA ASN A 188 14.53 -10.48 9.87
C ASN A 188 14.77 -10.15 11.35
N GLU A 189 15.88 -10.58 11.92
CA GLU A 189 16.25 -10.25 13.30
C GLU A 189 16.50 -8.75 13.50
N THR A 190 17.20 -8.10 12.57
CA THR A 190 17.61 -6.69 12.70
C THR A 190 16.46 -5.74 12.39
N TYR A 191 15.80 -5.90 11.23
CA TYR A 191 14.79 -4.97 10.71
C TYR A 191 13.38 -5.53 10.82
N GLY A 192 13.18 -6.82 10.55
CA GLY A 192 11.87 -7.47 10.67
C GLY A 192 11.35 -7.45 12.12
N SER A 193 12.23 -7.53 13.12
CA SER A 193 11.87 -7.45 14.54
C SER A 193 11.32 -6.09 14.95
N GLN A 194 11.82 -5.00 14.36
CA GLN A 194 11.49 -3.61 14.67
C GLN A 194 10.03 -3.27 14.36
N LEU A 195 9.43 -3.96 13.36
CA LEU A 195 8.02 -3.80 12.98
C LEU A 195 7.03 -4.06 14.13
N ARG A 196 7.44 -4.74 15.21
CA ARG A 196 6.61 -4.92 16.42
C ARG A 196 6.47 -3.65 17.25
N THR A 197 7.49 -2.81 17.25
CA THR A 197 7.65 -1.73 18.24
C THR A 197 7.78 -0.35 17.61
N ASP A 198 7.99 -0.27 16.29
CA ASP A 198 8.05 0.99 15.57
C ASP A 198 6.78 1.82 15.77
N SER A 199 6.94 3.07 16.20
CA SER A 199 5.83 3.99 16.45
C SER A 199 6.25 5.45 16.24
N VAL A 200 6.57 5.81 15.00
CA VAL A 200 7.00 7.16 14.59
C VAL A 200 5.85 7.95 13.99
N CYS A 201 5.09 7.36 13.07
CA CYS A 201 3.96 7.95 12.34
C CYS A 201 2.90 6.89 12.02
N ILE A 202 1.80 7.30 11.38
CA ILE A 202 0.84 6.36 10.79
C ILE A 202 1.31 5.96 9.40
N CYS A 203 1.35 4.67 9.15
CA CYS A 203 1.58 4.06 7.84
C CYS A 203 0.24 3.61 7.24
N HIS A 204 0.07 3.79 5.94
CA HIS A 204 -0.97 3.12 5.15
C HIS A 204 -0.85 1.60 5.30
N GLY A 205 0.40 1.09 5.30
CA GLY A 205 0.72 -0.27 5.68
C GLY A 205 0.62 -1.32 4.57
N ASP A 206 -0.05 -0.98 3.48
CA ASP A 206 0.02 -1.66 2.17
C ASP A 206 0.11 -0.62 1.04
N PHE A 207 1.13 0.25 1.07
CA PHE A 207 1.24 1.37 0.14
C PHE A 207 1.97 0.97 -1.15
N TRP A 208 1.22 0.72 -2.22
CA TRP A 208 1.78 0.34 -3.52
C TRP A 208 0.87 0.81 -4.67
N PRO A 209 1.35 0.87 -5.93
CA PRO A 209 0.57 1.34 -7.08
C PRO A 209 -0.77 0.63 -7.34
N GLY A 210 -0.98 -0.58 -6.79
CA GLY A 210 -2.29 -1.26 -6.83
C GLY A 210 -3.36 -0.58 -5.97
N ASN A 211 -2.97 0.12 -4.92
CA ASN A 211 -3.86 0.81 -3.98
C ASN A 211 -4.02 2.30 -4.28
N LEU A 212 -3.59 2.74 -5.46
CA LEU A 212 -3.79 4.11 -5.94
C LEU A 212 -4.70 4.08 -7.15
N ILE A 213 -5.91 4.59 -7.03
CA ILE A 213 -6.87 4.66 -8.15
C ILE A 213 -6.67 5.96 -8.90
N VAL A 214 -6.43 5.87 -10.21
CA VAL A 214 -6.20 7.03 -11.07
C VAL A 214 -7.41 7.35 -11.93
N GLN A 215 -7.86 8.60 -11.86
CA GLN A 215 -8.94 9.12 -12.70
C GLN A 215 -8.36 10.14 -13.68
N SER A 216 -8.47 9.84 -14.98
CA SER A 216 -8.11 10.77 -16.04
C SER A 216 -9.10 11.93 -16.08
N ALA A 217 -8.64 13.14 -15.76
CA ALA A 217 -9.44 14.33 -15.98
C ALA A 217 -9.18 14.83 -17.41
N VAL A 218 -9.82 14.17 -18.39
CA VAL A 218 -9.76 14.58 -19.81
C VAL A 218 -10.23 16.05 -19.98
N SER A 219 -10.97 16.59 -19.00
CA SER A 219 -11.55 17.94 -19.01
C SER A 219 -10.65 19.09 -18.56
N TYR A 220 -9.46 18.86 -17.96
CA TYR A 220 -8.67 19.93 -17.32
C TYR A 220 -7.29 20.21 -17.93
N GLY A 221 -7.07 19.82 -19.18
CA GLY A 221 -5.76 19.97 -19.81
C GLY A 221 -4.76 18.95 -19.29
N TRP A 222 -3.70 18.76 -20.06
CA TRP A 222 -2.69 17.73 -19.85
C TRP A 222 -1.94 17.95 -18.52
N SER A 223 -2.38 17.34 -17.41
CA SER A 223 -1.60 17.02 -16.18
C SER A 223 -2.40 16.83 -14.88
N ASN A 224 -3.73 17.04 -14.88
CA ASN A 224 -4.52 16.91 -13.65
C ASN A 224 -5.21 15.53 -13.56
N PHE A 225 -4.55 14.60 -12.86
CA PHE A 225 -5.15 13.34 -12.46
C PHE A 225 -5.61 13.46 -11.01
N ASN A 226 -6.88 13.14 -10.75
CA ASN A 226 -7.28 12.85 -9.38
C ASN A 226 -6.78 11.45 -9.06
N THR A 227 -6.11 11.29 -7.93
CA THR A 227 -5.66 9.98 -7.45
C THR A 227 -6.31 9.72 -6.10
N THR A 228 -6.80 8.51 -5.88
CA THR A 228 -7.42 8.12 -4.61
C THR A 228 -6.61 7.00 -3.99
N VAL A 229 -6.14 7.20 -2.75
CA VAL A 229 -5.43 6.18 -1.97
C VAL A 229 -6.46 5.34 -1.23
N VAL A 230 -6.60 4.09 -1.64
CA VAL A 230 -7.62 3.15 -1.14
C VAL A 230 -6.98 2.02 -0.33
N ASP A 231 -7.81 1.20 0.30
CA ASP A 231 -7.38 -0.04 0.98
C ASP A 231 -6.56 0.20 2.25
N TRP A 232 -7.15 0.94 3.20
CA TRP A 232 -6.50 1.28 4.46
C TRP A 232 -6.64 0.19 5.53
N GLU A 233 -6.96 -1.05 5.17
CA GLU A 233 -7.20 -2.11 6.14
C GLU A 233 -5.93 -2.52 6.92
N MET A 234 -4.77 -2.24 6.33
CA MET A 234 -3.44 -2.49 6.89
C MET A 234 -2.85 -1.28 7.62
N VAL A 235 -3.63 -0.21 7.78
CA VAL A 235 -3.21 1.01 8.47
C VAL A 235 -2.73 0.65 9.88
N ARG A 236 -1.60 1.23 10.26
CA ARG A 236 -0.94 0.97 11.54
C ARG A 236 -0.04 2.12 11.95
N ASP A 237 0.33 2.20 13.21
CA ASP A 237 1.53 2.94 13.60
C ASP A 237 2.79 2.18 13.16
N GLY A 238 3.83 2.94 12.79
CA GLY A 238 5.07 2.41 12.26
C GLY A 238 6.11 3.49 12.06
N CYS A 239 7.18 3.17 11.32
CA CYS A 239 8.28 4.10 11.07
C CYS A 239 8.23 4.85 9.73
N GLY A 240 7.23 4.59 8.89
CA GLY A 240 7.09 5.16 7.54
C GLY A 240 7.97 4.50 6.48
N ALA A 241 9.10 3.90 6.85
CA ALA A 241 10.03 3.27 5.90
C ALA A 241 9.38 2.12 5.11
N THR A 242 8.42 1.40 5.71
CA THR A 242 7.68 0.33 5.02
C THR A 242 6.87 0.84 3.84
N ASP A 243 6.15 1.94 4.00
CA ASP A 243 5.32 2.50 2.93
C ASP A 243 6.19 3.04 1.79
N VAL A 244 7.29 3.73 2.13
CA VAL A 244 8.25 4.23 1.14
C VAL A 244 8.86 3.07 0.37
N ALA A 245 9.38 2.07 1.08
CA ALA A 245 10.09 0.97 0.45
C ALA A 245 9.19 0.07 -0.39
N GLN A 246 7.98 -0.24 0.07
CA GLN A 246 7.03 -1.06 -0.68
C GLN A 246 6.61 -0.35 -1.97
N PHE A 247 6.23 0.93 -1.89
CA PHE A 247 5.88 1.68 -3.08
C PHE A 247 7.07 1.80 -4.04
N ALA A 248 8.26 2.08 -3.51
CA ALA A 248 9.48 2.17 -4.29
C ALA A 248 9.82 0.83 -4.99
N ALA A 249 9.67 -0.30 -4.30
CA ALA A 249 9.91 -1.63 -4.87
C ALA A 249 8.95 -1.93 -6.03
N GLU A 250 7.66 -1.69 -5.83
CA GLU A 250 6.65 -1.88 -6.89
C GLU A 250 6.82 -0.89 -8.04
N ALA A 251 7.20 0.35 -7.76
CA ALA A 251 7.54 1.35 -8.78
C ALA A 251 8.76 0.94 -9.60
N TRP A 252 9.80 0.40 -8.95
CA TRP A 252 10.99 -0.10 -9.63
C TRP A 252 10.68 -1.33 -10.49
N LEU A 253 9.81 -2.23 -10.01
CA LEU A 253 9.33 -3.38 -10.79
C LEU A 253 8.50 -2.92 -12.01
N LEU A 254 7.64 -1.92 -11.86
CA LEU A 254 6.92 -1.30 -12.97
C LEU A 254 7.87 -0.65 -13.99
N ASP A 255 8.86 0.09 -13.53
CA ASP A 255 9.90 0.66 -14.39
C ASP A 255 10.66 -0.44 -15.15
N ARG A 256 11.06 -1.52 -14.46
CA ARG A 256 11.79 -2.63 -15.08
C ARG A 256 10.95 -3.40 -16.11
N PHE A 257 9.72 -3.76 -15.78
CA PHE A 257 8.94 -4.74 -16.57
C PHE A 257 7.81 -4.15 -17.41
N ARG A 258 7.47 -2.88 -17.22
CA ARG A 258 6.27 -2.25 -17.83
C ARG A 258 6.57 -0.90 -18.51
N GLY A 259 7.83 -0.64 -18.86
CA GLY A 259 8.19 0.40 -19.83
C GLY A 259 9.06 1.56 -19.34
N GLY A 260 9.64 1.48 -18.13
CA GLY A 260 10.70 2.41 -17.69
C GLY A 260 10.29 3.87 -17.73
N ARG A 261 9.16 4.22 -17.12
CA ARG A 261 8.54 5.55 -17.23
C ARG A 261 8.99 6.52 -16.12
N GLY A 262 9.87 6.09 -15.23
CA GLY A 262 10.53 6.90 -14.21
C GLY A 262 9.74 7.05 -12.91
N LEU A 263 8.87 6.09 -12.56
CA LEU A 263 8.06 6.18 -11.34
C LEU A 263 8.91 6.09 -10.08
N PHE A 264 9.86 5.15 -10.04
CA PHE A 264 10.72 4.91 -8.88
C PHE A 264 11.50 6.18 -8.49
N GLY A 265 12.28 6.71 -9.44
CA GLY A 265 13.11 7.88 -9.18
C GLY A 265 12.30 9.14 -8.86
N ALA A 266 11.15 9.33 -9.52
CA ALA A 266 10.29 10.48 -9.26
C ALA A 266 9.61 10.40 -7.88
N PHE A 267 9.16 9.21 -7.48
CA PHE A 267 8.57 8.97 -6.16
C PHE A 267 9.56 9.28 -5.03
N LEU A 268 10.78 8.74 -5.10
CA LEU A 268 11.80 8.98 -4.08
C LEU A 268 12.12 10.48 -3.93
N LYS A 269 12.30 11.18 -5.07
CA LYS A 269 12.52 12.63 -5.08
C LYS A 269 11.36 13.39 -4.45
N GLY A 270 10.12 13.01 -4.80
CA GLY A 270 8.92 13.59 -4.21
C GLY A 270 8.86 13.38 -2.69
N TYR A 271 9.19 12.19 -2.21
CA TYR A 271 9.20 11.91 -0.77
C TYR A 271 10.24 12.76 -0.03
N ALA A 272 11.47 12.84 -0.55
CA ALA A 272 12.50 13.69 0.04
C ALA A 272 12.14 15.18 0.00
N GLU A 273 11.52 15.65 -1.10
CA GLU A 273 10.98 17.00 -1.20
C GLU A 273 9.91 17.28 -0.16
N GLY A 274 8.91 16.41 -0.03
CA GLY A 274 7.84 16.55 0.96
C GLY A 274 8.37 16.48 2.39
N ALA A 275 9.38 15.65 2.67
CA ALA A 275 10.05 15.60 3.97
C ALA A 275 10.69 16.97 4.30
N ARG A 276 11.42 17.56 3.34
CA ARG A 276 12.02 18.90 3.53
C ARG A 276 10.98 20.01 3.71
N GLU A 277 9.87 19.96 2.97
CA GLU A 277 8.75 20.90 3.14
C GLU A 277 8.21 20.90 4.58
N ASN A 278 8.28 19.75 5.26
CA ASN A 278 7.90 19.59 6.67
C ASN A 278 9.05 19.80 7.66
N GLY A 279 10.22 20.30 7.20
CA GLY A 279 11.39 20.57 8.04
C GLY A 279 12.18 19.33 8.44
N GLU A 280 12.03 18.23 7.70
CA GLU A 280 12.68 16.95 7.98
C GLU A 280 13.89 16.69 7.07
N VAL A 281 14.83 15.92 7.60
CA VAL A 281 15.99 15.43 6.85
C VAL A 281 15.95 13.90 6.83
N ILE A 282 16.12 13.31 5.66
CA ILE A 282 16.22 11.87 5.51
C ILE A 282 17.60 11.43 6.03
N GLY A 283 17.63 10.89 7.24
CA GLY A 283 18.86 10.38 7.84
C GLY A 283 19.24 8.99 7.33
N ASP A 284 20.53 8.65 7.47
CA ASP A 284 21.10 7.38 7.04
C ASP A 284 20.34 6.17 7.64
N GLY A 285 19.93 6.22 8.90
CA GLY A 285 19.15 5.14 9.52
C GLY A 285 17.75 4.93 8.91
N PHE A 286 17.13 5.97 8.36
CA PHE A 286 15.87 5.81 7.61
C PHE A 286 16.15 5.19 6.23
N LEU A 287 17.22 5.62 5.57
CA LEU A 287 17.66 5.04 4.30
C LEU A 287 17.98 3.54 4.44
N GLU A 288 18.70 3.15 5.49
CA GLU A 288 18.98 1.73 5.80
C GLU A 288 17.70 0.92 5.95
N ARG A 289 16.69 1.44 6.67
CA ARG A 289 15.39 0.79 6.81
C ARG A 289 14.66 0.69 5.48
N VAL A 290 14.65 1.75 4.66
CA VAL A 290 14.06 1.72 3.32
C VAL A 290 14.74 0.66 2.46
N ALA A 291 16.07 0.61 2.46
CA ALA A 291 16.86 -0.38 1.72
C ALA A 291 16.57 -1.81 2.18
N ALA A 292 16.47 -2.04 3.50
CA ALA A 292 16.12 -3.34 4.06
C ALA A 292 14.72 -3.78 3.63
N HIS A 293 13.71 -2.92 3.77
CA HIS A 293 12.34 -3.23 3.37
C HIS A 293 12.22 -3.46 1.85
N PHE A 294 12.90 -2.64 1.05
CA PHE A 294 12.88 -2.75 -0.41
C PHE A 294 13.55 -4.04 -0.87
N GLY A 295 14.73 -4.37 -0.33
CA GLY A 295 15.45 -5.60 -0.65
C GLY A 295 14.65 -6.84 -0.28
N THR A 296 14.02 -6.86 0.90
CA THR A 296 13.11 -7.94 1.30
C THR A 296 11.90 -8.03 0.37
N HIS A 297 11.29 -6.91 -0.02
CA HIS A 297 10.14 -6.91 -0.94
C HIS A 297 10.49 -7.50 -2.30
N VAL A 298 11.59 -7.03 -2.91
CA VAL A 298 12.04 -7.47 -4.24
C VAL A 298 12.53 -8.91 -4.23
N ALA A 299 13.13 -9.38 -3.13
CA ALA A 299 13.51 -10.78 -2.99
C ALA A 299 12.32 -11.72 -2.79
N PHE A 300 11.28 -11.29 -2.09
CA PHE A 300 10.19 -12.17 -1.68
C PHE A 300 9.02 -12.16 -2.67
N TRP A 301 8.39 -11.01 -2.90
CA TRP A 301 7.09 -10.95 -3.58
C TRP A 301 7.11 -11.45 -5.03
N PRO A 302 8.16 -11.21 -5.84
CA PRO A 302 8.23 -11.78 -7.18
C PRO A 302 8.24 -13.32 -7.23
N THR A 303 8.51 -13.99 -6.11
CA THR A 303 8.44 -15.47 -6.04
C THR A 303 7.02 -16.00 -5.92
N VAL A 304 6.07 -15.15 -5.53
CA VAL A 304 4.65 -15.49 -5.34
C VAL A 304 3.70 -14.68 -6.23
N VAL A 305 4.17 -13.56 -6.79
CA VAL A 305 3.46 -12.72 -7.75
C VAL A 305 4.30 -12.60 -9.03
N GLU A 306 3.75 -13.04 -10.14
CA GLU A 306 4.46 -13.05 -11.42
C GLU A 306 4.67 -11.62 -11.97
N TRP A 307 5.94 -11.28 -12.22
CA TRP A 307 6.34 -10.04 -12.91
C TRP A 307 6.90 -10.28 -14.31
N GLY A 308 7.57 -11.42 -14.48
CA GLY A 308 8.28 -11.84 -15.68
C GLY A 308 8.56 -13.34 -15.64
N THR A 309 9.64 -13.77 -16.29
CA THR A 309 10.06 -15.18 -16.36
C THR A 309 10.61 -15.69 -15.02
N LYS A 310 10.85 -17.02 -14.95
CA LYS A 310 11.51 -17.63 -13.78
C LYS A 310 12.95 -17.16 -13.62
N GLU A 311 13.64 -16.95 -14.73
CA GLU A 311 14.99 -16.40 -14.79
C GLU A 311 15.01 -14.96 -14.27
N GLU A 312 14.08 -14.13 -14.72
CA GLU A 312 13.93 -12.75 -14.22
C GLU A 312 13.58 -12.76 -12.72
N THR A 313 12.74 -13.69 -12.26
CA THR A 313 12.47 -13.87 -10.82
C THR A 313 13.74 -14.21 -10.04
N LYS A 314 14.61 -15.08 -10.57
CA LYS A 314 15.90 -15.41 -9.94
C LYS A 314 16.85 -14.21 -9.89
N GLU A 315 16.84 -13.36 -10.92
CA GLU A 315 17.61 -12.11 -10.92
C GLU A 315 17.11 -11.15 -9.83
N LEU A 316 15.79 -11.04 -9.65
CA LEU A 316 15.19 -10.22 -8.60
C LEU A 316 15.56 -10.70 -7.20
N VAL A 317 15.53 -12.02 -6.96
CA VAL A 317 15.97 -12.61 -5.70
C VAL A 317 17.45 -12.31 -5.43
N SER A 318 18.30 -12.46 -6.45
CA SER A 318 19.74 -12.15 -6.34
C SER A 318 19.99 -10.67 -6.05
N PHE A 319 19.30 -9.77 -6.74
CA PHE A 319 19.42 -8.34 -6.50
C PHE A 319 18.95 -7.94 -5.10
N GLY A 320 17.81 -8.48 -4.64
CA GLY A 320 17.34 -8.26 -3.28
C GLY A 320 18.31 -8.80 -2.24
N TYR A 321 18.89 -9.98 -2.46
CA TYR A 321 19.93 -10.55 -1.60
C TYR A 321 21.18 -9.65 -1.53
N ASP A 322 21.73 -9.23 -2.67
CA ASP A 322 22.93 -8.40 -2.73
C ASP A 322 22.73 -7.06 -2.01
N LEU A 323 21.57 -6.42 -2.21
CA LEU A 323 21.21 -5.20 -1.48
C LEU A 323 21.15 -5.44 0.03
N LEU A 324 20.58 -6.55 0.47
CA LEU A 324 20.47 -6.87 1.89
C LEU A 324 21.83 -7.22 2.53
N VAL A 325 22.76 -7.83 1.79
CA VAL A 325 24.15 -7.94 2.21
C VAL A 325 24.74 -6.56 2.46
N LYS A 326 24.54 -5.62 1.53
CA LYS A 326 25.02 -4.24 1.64
C LYS A 326 24.41 -3.47 2.81
N VAL A 327 23.15 -3.73 3.13
CA VAL A 327 22.48 -3.24 4.34
C VAL A 327 23.17 -3.77 5.61
N LEU A 328 23.49 -5.07 5.67
CA LEU A 328 24.18 -5.67 6.82
C LEU A 328 25.64 -5.20 6.96
N GLU A 329 26.28 -4.82 5.85
CA GLU A 329 27.62 -4.21 5.81
C GLU A 329 27.60 -2.71 6.13
N MET A 330 26.42 -2.09 6.24
CA MET A 330 26.25 -0.63 6.38
C MET A 330 26.91 0.15 5.23
N ASP A 331 26.86 -0.38 4.01
CA ASP A 331 27.42 0.24 2.81
C ASP A 331 26.54 1.40 2.33
N LEU A 332 26.62 2.53 3.05
CA LEU A 332 25.86 3.75 2.77
C LEU A 332 26.08 4.28 1.35
N PRO A 333 27.31 4.35 0.79
CA PRO A 333 27.51 4.77 -0.60
C PRO A 333 26.74 3.91 -1.60
N PHE A 334 26.71 2.59 -1.41
CA PHE A 334 25.94 1.69 -2.27
C PHE A 334 24.43 1.96 -2.18
N MET A 335 23.89 2.09 -0.95
CA MET A 335 22.47 2.40 -0.75
C MET A 335 22.10 3.76 -1.33
N LYS A 336 22.92 4.78 -1.11
CA LYS A 336 22.77 6.13 -1.68
C LYS A 336 22.71 6.12 -3.20
N ASN A 337 23.58 5.36 -3.85
CA ASN A 337 23.54 5.19 -5.30
C ASN A 337 22.20 4.62 -5.81
N ILE A 338 21.65 3.58 -5.16
CA ILE A 338 20.37 2.98 -5.55
C ILE A 338 19.20 3.92 -5.26
N PHE A 339 19.21 4.57 -4.10
CA PHE A 339 18.13 5.42 -3.61
C PHE A 339 18.46 6.92 -3.75
N SER A 340 19.20 7.31 -4.80
CA SER A 340 19.70 8.68 -5.00
C SER A 340 18.61 9.76 -5.04
N GLY A 341 17.36 9.37 -5.26
CA GLY A 341 16.21 10.28 -5.13
C GLY A 341 15.84 10.65 -3.69
N LEU A 342 16.26 9.87 -2.68
CA LEU A 342 16.01 10.14 -1.26
C LEU A 342 17.06 11.03 -0.61
N GLU A 343 18.18 11.30 -1.29
CA GLU A 343 19.24 12.13 -0.74
C GLU A 343 18.79 13.58 -0.60
N THR A 344 19.03 14.14 0.59
CA THR A 344 19.00 15.57 0.83
C THR A 344 20.37 16.12 0.44
N SER A 345 20.41 17.05 -0.51
CA SER A 345 21.62 17.77 -0.90
C SER A 345 22.34 18.37 0.31
#